data_AF-A0A957D584-F1
#
_entry.id   AF-A0A957D584-F1
#
_cell.length_a   1.000
_cell.length_b   1.000
_cell.length_c   1.000
_cell.angle_alpha   90.00
_cell.angle_beta   90.00
_cell.angle_gamma   90.00
#
_symmetry.space_group_name_H-M   'P 1'
#
loop_
_entity.id
_entity.type
_entity.pdbx_description
1 polymer ?
#
loop_
_entity_poly.entity_id
_entity_poly.type
_entity_poly.pdbx_seq_one_letter_code
_entity_poly.pdbx_strand_id
1 'polypeptide(L)'
;MKRPHYTLLKDIGDEGSIIVYYAPFERNRLQELAEAFPNHAPHLLNMVDRLWDQLDIFKKHYRDYRFGKSNSLKSVLPIIAPKLSYQTLVVQDGTQAQVVWEEMINGEDTAVKSQLAAQLREYCHLDTQAMVEIHYTLQNT
;
A
#
# COMPACT_ATOMS: atom_id res chain seq x y z
N MET A 1 -22.52 -13.74 -8.43
CA MET A 1 -21.70 -12.62 -7.92
C MET A 1 -21.07 -13.06 -6.60
N LYS A 2 -19.84 -13.59 -6.62
CA LYS A 2 -19.16 -14.09 -5.40
C LYS A 2 -18.65 -12.89 -4.60
N ARG A 3 -19.12 -12.72 -3.37
CA ARG A 3 -18.61 -11.73 -2.41
C ARG A 3 -17.19 -12.14 -1.98
N PRO A 4 -16.18 -11.26 -1.95
CA PRO A 4 -14.84 -11.60 -1.50
C PRO A 4 -14.82 -11.53 0.04
N HIS A 5 -15.27 -12.59 0.70
CA HIS A 5 -15.06 -12.73 2.13
C HIS A 5 -13.77 -13.57 2.30
N TYR A 6 -12.72 -12.92 2.83
CA TYR A 6 -11.40 -13.46 3.24
C TYR A 6 -10.37 -13.77 2.13
N THR A 7 -9.91 -12.74 1.40
CA THR A 7 -8.80 -12.88 0.43
C THR A 7 -7.42 -12.73 1.07
N LEU A 8 -7.21 -11.80 2.01
CA LEU A 8 -5.89 -11.53 2.59
C LEU A 8 -5.23 -12.76 3.25
N LEU A 9 -5.95 -13.43 4.16
CA LEU A 9 -5.41 -14.57 4.91
C LEU A 9 -5.16 -15.80 4.02
N LYS A 10 -5.75 -15.84 2.83
CA LYS A 10 -5.56 -16.93 1.87
C LYS A 10 -4.42 -16.63 0.91
N ASP A 11 -4.27 -15.36 0.53
CA ASP A 11 -3.31 -14.93 -0.46
C ASP A 11 -1.90 -14.73 0.15
N ILE A 12 -1.83 -14.45 1.46
CA ILE A 12 -0.58 -14.38 2.21
C ILE A 12 -0.43 -15.68 3.02
N GLY A 13 0.52 -16.55 2.63
CA GLY A 13 0.86 -17.77 3.36
C GLY A 13 1.71 -17.51 4.61
N ASP A 14 2.19 -18.56 5.27
CA ASP A 14 2.83 -18.51 6.60
C ASP A 14 4.33 -18.14 6.62
N GLU A 15 4.99 -18.01 5.46
CA GLU A 15 6.43 -17.81 5.34
C GLU A 15 6.86 -16.73 4.33
N GLY A 16 8.11 -16.26 4.44
CA GLY A 16 8.71 -15.23 3.58
C GLY A 16 8.45 -13.79 4.04
N SER A 17 9.18 -12.81 3.49
CA SER A 17 9.02 -11.40 3.90
C SER A 17 7.80 -10.74 3.24
N ILE A 18 7.10 -9.90 4.00
CA ILE A 18 6.01 -9.07 3.49
C ILE A 18 6.54 -7.65 3.31
N ILE A 19 6.73 -7.24 2.06
CA ILE A 19 7.24 -5.91 1.73
C ILE A 19 6.14 -4.88 1.97
N VAL A 20 6.45 -3.87 2.78
CA VAL A 20 5.60 -2.71 3.04
C VAL A 20 6.40 -1.42 2.93
N TYR A 21 5.71 -0.29 2.83
CA TYR A 21 6.33 1.03 2.81
C TYR A 21 5.79 1.83 4.01
N TYR A 22 6.58 1.91 5.08
CA TYR A 22 6.21 2.39 6.43
C TYR A 22 5.53 1.31 7.32
N ALA A 23 6.33 0.35 7.76
CA ALA A 23 5.89 -0.79 8.58
C ALA A 23 5.17 -0.45 9.90
N PRO A 24 5.49 0.65 10.63
CA PRO A 24 4.75 0.98 11.85
C PRO A 24 3.24 1.15 11.64
N PHE A 25 2.83 1.72 10.50
CA PHE A 25 1.41 1.89 10.19
C PHE A 25 0.73 0.53 9.96
N GLU A 26 1.29 -0.29 9.06
CA GLU A 26 0.74 -1.60 8.73
C GLU A 26 0.72 -2.55 9.94
N ARG A 27 1.78 -2.52 10.75
CA ARG A 27 1.85 -3.26 12.03
C ARG A 27 0.68 -2.92 12.93
N ASN A 28 0.42 -1.63 13.14
CA ASN A 28 -0.67 -1.18 14.00
C ASN A 28 -2.03 -1.60 13.43
N ARG A 29 -2.25 -1.49 12.11
CA ARG A 29 -3.51 -1.94 11.48
C ARG A 29 -3.74 -3.44 11.65
N LEU A 30 -2.71 -4.26 11.45
CA LEU A 30 -2.79 -5.71 11.61
C LEU A 30 -3.02 -6.13 13.07
N GLN A 31 -2.41 -5.44 14.04
CA GLN A 31 -2.63 -5.67 15.46
C GLN A 31 -4.07 -5.34 15.86
N GLU A 32 -4.61 -4.21 15.43
CA GLU A 32 -6.02 -3.86 15.67
C GLU A 32 -6.98 -4.86 15.03
N LEU A 33 -6.67 -5.37 13.83
CA LEU A 33 -7.44 -6.44 13.21
C LEU A 33 -7.36 -7.74 14.01
N ALA A 34 -6.20 -8.07 14.60
CA ALA A 34 -6.05 -9.25 15.45
C ALA A 34 -6.90 -9.16 16.71
N GLU A 35 -6.99 -7.96 17.32
CA GLU A 35 -7.86 -7.69 18.46
C GLU A 35 -9.34 -7.77 18.08
N ALA A 36 -9.73 -7.17 16.94
CA ALA A 36 -11.12 -7.18 16.46
C ALA A 36 -11.59 -8.57 16.00
N PHE A 37 -10.67 -9.42 15.52
CA PHE A 37 -10.97 -10.76 15.01
C PHE A 37 -10.08 -11.83 15.66
N PRO A 38 -10.34 -12.22 16.93
CA PRO A 38 -9.47 -13.12 17.68
C PRO A 38 -9.21 -14.48 17.01
N ASN A 39 -10.19 -15.00 16.25
CA ASN A 39 -10.04 -16.26 15.50
C ASN A 39 -8.98 -16.19 14.38
N HIS A 40 -8.59 -14.99 13.95
CA HIS A 40 -7.57 -14.75 12.92
C HIS A 40 -6.28 -14.16 13.52
N ALA A 41 -6.26 -13.86 14.81
CA ALA A 41 -5.13 -13.22 15.48
C ALA A 41 -3.80 -13.96 15.27
N PRO A 42 -3.70 -15.31 15.38
CA PRO A 42 -2.42 -15.99 15.17
C PRO A 42 -1.81 -15.72 13.78
N HIS A 43 -2.64 -15.69 12.75
CA HIS A 43 -2.19 -15.46 11.37
C HIS A 43 -1.84 -13.98 11.14
N LEU A 44 -2.66 -13.05 11.65
CA LEU A 44 -2.39 -11.61 11.55
C LEU A 44 -1.11 -11.20 12.30
N LEU A 45 -0.86 -11.78 13.48
CA LEU A 45 0.37 -11.55 14.25
C LEU A 45 1.59 -12.18 13.59
N ASN A 46 1.46 -13.34 12.93
CA ASN A 46 2.52 -13.88 12.09
C ASN A 46 2.91 -12.91 10.96
N MET A 47 1.93 -12.28 10.29
CA MET A 47 2.22 -11.26 9.28
C MET A 47 2.98 -10.05 9.85
N VAL A 48 2.59 -9.61 11.04
CA VAL A 48 3.25 -8.50 11.76
C VAL A 48 4.74 -8.76 11.97
N ASP A 49 5.12 -9.99 12.32
CA ASP A 49 6.53 -10.36 12.54
C ASP A 49 7.34 -10.46 11.25
N ARG A 50 6.67 -10.55 10.10
CA ARG A 50 7.29 -10.71 8.78
C ARG A 50 7.31 -9.44 7.94
N LEU A 51 6.78 -8.34 8.46
CA LEU A 51 6.84 -7.04 7.78
C LEU A 51 8.29 -6.60 7.60
N TRP A 52 8.65 -6.31 6.35
CA TRP A 52 9.94 -5.74 5.97
C TRP A 52 9.70 -4.37 5.34
N ASP A 53 10.29 -3.32 5.95
CA ASP A 53 10.04 -1.94 5.55
C ASP A 53 10.99 -1.49 4.44
N GLN A 54 10.46 -1.35 3.22
CA GLN A 54 11.23 -0.87 2.07
C GLN A 54 11.66 0.59 2.24
N LEU A 55 10.95 1.38 3.05
CA LEU A 55 11.30 2.78 3.34
C LEU A 55 12.66 2.89 4.04
N ASP A 56 13.08 1.88 4.79
CA ASP A 56 14.35 1.91 5.51
C ASP A 56 15.55 2.03 4.58
N ILE A 57 15.48 1.48 3.36
CA ILE A 57 16.51 1.66 2.33
C ILE A 57 16.74 3.15 2.06
N PHE A 58 15.66 3.90 1.84
CA PHE A 58 15.72 5.31 1.46
C PHE A 58 15.98 6.24 2.64
N LYS A 59 15.73 5.78 3.86
CA LYS A 59 16.08 6.51 5.08
C LYS A 59 17.54 6.32 5.49
N LYS A 60 18.09 5.11 5.33
CA LYS A 60 19.36 4.71 5.96
C LYS A 60 20.50 4.50 4.97
N HIS A 61 20.21 4.10 3.73
CA HIS A 61 21.21 3.55 2.82
C HIS A 61 21.32 4.30 1.48
N TYR A 62 20.22 4.83 0.95
CA TYR A 62 20.21 5.54 -0.31
C TYR A 62 19.44 6.86 -0.21
N ARG A 63 20.12 7.97 -0.46
CA ARG A 63 19.50 9.29 -0.47
C ARG A 63 19.87 10.04 -1.74
N ASP A 64 18.85 10.45 -2.48
CA ASP A 64 18.98 11.25 -3.69
C ASP A 64 18.45 12.66 -3.43
N TYR A 65 19.14 13.69 -3.93
CA TYR A 65 18.69 15.08 -3.78
C TYR A 65 17.35 15.33 -4.48
N ARG A 66 17.02 14.54 -5.52
CA ARG A 66 15.78 14.63 -6.29
C ARG A 66 14.56 14.10 -5.53
N PHE A 67 14.75 13.36 -4.42
CA PHE A 67 13.64 13.03 -3.50
C PHE A 67 13.03 14.28 -2.85
N GLY A 68 13.75 15.41 -2.87
CA GLY A 68 13.30 16.66 -2.29
C GLY A 68 13.25 16.59 -0.77
N LYS A 69 12.06 16.85 -0.19
CA LYS A 69 11.87 16.98 1.27
C LYS A 69 11.43 15.68 1.96
N SER A 70 11.15 14.61 1.23
CA SER A 70 10.62 13.37 1.81
C SER A 70 11.20 12.14 1.13
N ASN A 71 11.22 11.03 1.86
CA ASN A 71 11.44 9.70 1.32
C ASN A 71 10.09 8.98 1.17
N SER A 72 9.06 9.66 0.68
CA SER A 72 7.78 8.99 0.43
C SER A 72 7.89 8.09 -0.80
N LEU A 73 7.03 7.08 -0.90
CA LEU A 73 6.99 6.20 -2.08
C LEU A 73 6.89 7.01 -3.38
N LYS A 74 6.16 8.13 -3.34
CA LYS A 74 5.91 9.02 -4.49
C LYS A 74 7.08 9.91 -4.86
N SER A 75 7.91 10.29 -3.90
CA SER A 75 9.14 11.03 -4.19
C SER A 75 10.24 10.09 -4.67
N VAL A 76 10.25 8.85 -4.19
CA VAL A 76 11.26 7.84 -4.55
C VAL A 76 10.98 7.19 -5.90
N LEU A 77 9.73 6.78 -6.16
CA LEU A 77 9.34 6.03 -7.36
C LEU A 77 9.84 6.64 -8.68
N PRO A 78 9.60 7.92 -9.00
CA PRO A 78 10.00 8.47 -10.30
C PRO A 78 11.52 8.53 -10.51
N ILE A 79 12.32 8.42 -9.44
CA ILE A 79 13.78 8.45 -9.51
C ILE A 79 14.34 7.04 -9.67
N ILE A 80 13.76 6.06 -8.96
CA ILE A 80 14.22 4.67 -9.02
C ILE A 80 13.63 3.94 -10.22
N ALA A 81 12.31 4.03 -10.43
CA ALA A 81 11.60 3.38 -11.53
C ALA A 81 10.81 4.42 -12.35
N PRO A 82 11.49 5.22 -13.19
CA PRO A 82 10.91 6.38 -13.88
C PRO A 82 9.79 6.05 -14.88
N LYS A 83 9.58 4.78 -15.20
CA LYS A 83 8.48 4.31 -16.06
C LYS A 83 7.12 4.35 -15.36
N LEU A 84 7.07 4.46 -14.04
CA LEU A 84 5.85 4.57 -13.26
C LEU A 84 5.69 5.96 -12.64
N SER A 85 4.46 6.46 -12.62
CA SER A 85 4.12 7.77 -12.06
C SER A 85 2.66 7.84 -11.64
N TYR A 86 2.38 8.61 -10.59
CA TYR A 86 1.02 8.88 -10.10
C TYR A 86 0.32 10.01 -10.86
N GLN A 87 1.05 10.76 -11.71
CA GLN A 87 0.57 12.00 -12.33
C GLN A 87 -0.68 11.84 -13.21
N THR A 88 -0.93 10.64 -13.73
CA THR A 88 -2.09 10.36 -14.59
C THR A 88 -3.30 9.85 -13.81
N LEU A 89 -3.16 9.57 -12.51
CA LEU A 89 -4.26 9.10 -11.68
C LEU A 89 -5.11 10.26 -11.19
N VAL A 90 -6.40 10.01 -11.02
CA VAL A 90 -7.34 10.97 -10.41
C VAL A 90 -7.03 11.13 -8.93
N VAL A 91 -6.75 10.02 -8.24
CA VAL A 91 -6.29 9.99 -6.84
C VAL A 91 -4.77 9.85 -6.84
N GLN A 92 -4.08 10.85 -6.30
CA GLN A 92 -2.63 10.97 -6.36
C GLN A 92 -1.98 10.89 -4.98
N ASP A 93 -2.71 11.22 -3.92
CA ASP A 93 -2.21 11.17 -2.54
C ASP A 93 -3.12 10.49 -1.52
N GLY A 94 -2.53 10.13 -0.37
CA GLY A 94 -3.23 9.41 0.68
C GLY A 94 -4.30 10.25 1.37
N THR A 95 -4.10 11.57 1.46
CA THR A 95 -5.10 12.50 1.99
C THR A 95 -6.28 12.59 1.03
N GLN A 96 -6.00 12.71 -0.27
CA GLN A 96 -7.04 12.70 -1.30
C GLN A 96 -7.79 11.37 -1.32
N ALA A 97 -7.09 10.23 -1.17
CA ALA A 97 -7.71 8.91 -1.10
C ALA A 97 -8.69 8.80 0.06
N GLN A 98 -8.37 9.37 1.23
CA GLN A 98 -9.28 9.41 2.38
C GLN A 98 -10.55 10.22 2.09
N VAL A 99 -10.42 11.40 1.47
CA VAL A 99 -11.56 12.23 1.07
C VAL A 99 -12.45 11.50 0.06
N VAL A 100 -11.85 10.89 -0.96
CA VAL A 100 -12.58 10.12 -1.98
C VAL A 100 -13.27 8.89 -1.38
N TRP A 101 -12.63 8.21 -0.42
CA TRP A 101 -13.25 7.12 0.32
C TRP A 101 -14.46 7.59 1.12
N GLU A 102 -14.34 8.71 1.84
CA GLU A 102 -15.42 9.30 2.64
C GLU A 102 -16.61 9.70 1.75
N GLU A 103 -16.35 10.34 0.62
CA GLU A 103 -17.37 10.67 -0.38
C GLU A 103 -18.08 9.41 -0.89
N MET A 104 -17.31 8.37 -1.22
CA MET A 104 -17.85 7.11 -1.74
C MET A 104 -18.75 6.39 -0.73
N ILE A 105 -18.36 6.33 0.55
CA ILE A 105 -19.18 5.61 1.55
C ILE A 105 -20.46 6.37 1.90
N ASN A 106 -20.40 7.71 1.93
CA ASN A 106 -21.53 8.58 2.28
C ASN A 106 -22.46 8.88 1.09
N GLY A 107 -22.00 8.73 -0.14
CA GLY A 107 -22.81 8.95 -1.34
C GLY A 107 -23.87 7.87 -1.57
N GLU A 108 -25.02 8.25 -2.12
CA GLU A 108 -26.13 7.35 -2.45
C GLU A 108 -26.12 6.90 -3.93
N ASP A 109 -25.57 7.70 -4.83
CA ASP A 109 -25.52 7.39 -6.27
C ASP A 109 -24.56 6.24 -6.57
N THR A 110 -25.12 5.09 -6.91
CA THR A 110 -24.37 3.86 -7.22
C THR A 110 -23.38 3.99 -8.38
N ALA A 111 -23.64 4.84 -9.38
CA ALA A 111 -22.72 5.06 -10.49
C ALA A 111 -21.50 5.85 -10.02
N VAL A 112 -21.73 6.92 -9.24
CA VAL A 112 -20.65 7.71 -8.62
C VAL A 112 -19.81 6.84 -7.70
N LYS A 113 -20.44 6.06 -6.80
CA LYS A 113 -19.71 5.14 -5.92
C LYS A 113 -18.83 4.16 -6.68
N SER A 114 -19.34 3.62 -7.79
CA SER A 114 -18.59 2.68 -8.63
C SER A 114 -17.38 3.33 -9.29
N GLN A 115 -17.52 4.58 -9.73
CA GLN A 115 -16.43 5.37 -10.28
C GLN A 115 -15.35 5.67 -9.24
N LEU A 116 -15.72 6.16 -8.05
CA LEU A 116 -14.78 6.45 -6.96
C LEU A 116 -14.05 5.18 -6.51
N ALA A 117 -14.75 4.04 -6.43
CA ALA A 117 -14.15 2.75 -6.13
C ALA A 117 -13.11 2.33 -7.18
N ALA A 118 -13.36 2.58 -8.46
CA ALA A 118 -12.40 2.28 -9.53
C ALA A 118 -11.14 3.15 -9.40
N GLN A 119 -11.31 4.45 -9.16
CA GLN A 119 -10.19 5.40 -8.97
C GLN A 119 -9.33 5.03 -7.75
N LEU A 120 -9.95 4.66 -6.63
CA LEU A 120 -9.23 4.17 -5.44
C LEU A 120 -8.49 2.87 -5.71
N ARG A 121 -9.08 1.94 -6.46
CA ARG A 121 -8.39 0.68 -6.84
C ARG A 121 -7.18 0.93 -7.72
N GLU A 122 -7.27 1.84 -8.69
CA GLU A 122 -6.12 2.21 -9.53
C GLU A 122 -4.98 2.79 -8.68
N TYR A 123 -5.32 3.68 -7.74
CA TYR A 123 -4.36 4.24 -6.78
C TYR A 123 -3.71 3.15 -5.91
N CYS A 124 -4.49 2.26 -5.29
CA CYS A 124 -3.96 1.18 -4.46
C CYS A 124 -3.13 0.16 -5.27
N HIS A 125 -3.53 -0.09 -6.52
CA HIS A 125 -2.76 -0.94 -7.43
C HIS A 125 -1.38 -0.35 -7.69
N LEU A 126 -1.30 0.96 -7.97
CA LEU A 126 -0.03 1.63 -8.21
C LEU A 126 0.86 1.68 -6.95
N ASP A 127 0.29 1.89 -5.75
CA ASP A 127 1.05 1.82 -4.48
C ASP A 127 1.74 0.44 -4.33
N THR A 128 1.05 -0.65 -4.68
CA THR A 128 1.64 -2.01 -4.65
C THR A 128 2.67 -2.21 -5.74
N GLN A 129 2.34 -1.88 -6.99
CA GLN A 129 3.23 -2.05 -8.13
C GLN A 129 4.52 -1.23 -7.99
N ALA A 130 4.42 -0.03 -7.40
CA ALA A 130 5.57 0.82 -7.12
C ALA A 130 6.61 0.13 -6.23
N MET A 131 6.18 -0.52 -5.13
CA MET A 131 7.09 -1.25 -4.25
C MET A 131 7.76 -2.43 -4.97
N VAL A 132 7.01 -3.15 -5.80
CA VAL A 132 7.52 -4.27 -6.61
C VAL A 132 8.59 -3.79 -7.59
N GLU A 133 8.32 -2.72 -8.35
CA GLU A 133 9.30 -2.24 -9.33
C GLU A 133 10.53 -1.60 -8.70
N ILE A 134 10.37 -0.92 -7.56
CA ILE A 134 11.51 -0.44 -6.78
C ILE A 134 12.37 -1.64 -6.33
N HIS A 135 11.74 -2.71 -5.84
CA HIS A 135 12.46 -3.90 -5.41
C HIS A 135 13.25 -4.54 -6.55
N TYR A 136 12.62 -4.78 -7.70
CA TYR A 136 13.29 -5.35 -8.86
C TYR A 136 14.39 -4.46 -9.41
N THR A 137 14.20 -3.14 -9.43
CA THR A 137 15.24 -2.21 -9.90
C THR A 137 16.47 -2.30 -9.00
N LEU A 138 16.29 -2.32 -7.68
CA LEU A 138 17.40 -2.38 -6.73
C LEU A 138 18.12 -3.73 -6.70
N GLN A 139 17.47 -4.83 -7.09
CA GLN A 139 18.10 -6.15 -7.18
C GLN A 139 18.90 -6.39 -8.47
N ASN A 140 18.51 -5.72 -9.55
CA ASN A 140 19.12 -5.91 -10.88
C ASN A 140 20.15 -4.81 -11.23
N THR A 141 20.60 -4.05 -10.23
CA THR A 141 21.67 -3.04 -10.36
C THR A 141 22.96 -3.62 -9.81
#